data_AF-A0A543EVM2-F1
#
_entry.id   AF-A0A543EVM2-F1
#
_cell.length_a   1.000
_cell.length_b   1.000
_cell.length_c   1.000
_cell.angle_alpha   90.00
_cell.angle_beta   90.00
_cell.angle_gamma   90.00
#
_symmetry.space_group_name_H-M   'P 1'
#
loop_
_entity.id
_entity.type
_entity.pdbx_description
1 polymer ?
#
loop_
_entity_poly.entity_id
_entity_poly.type
_entity_poly.pdbx_seq_one_letter_code
_entity_poly.pdbx_strand_id
1 'polypeptide(L)'
;MSVSRATIPRMVTVYANQTVVRGEDLPEVIRAAEVLGLGLKIENVMVPDDDGGYSLEWIVTREDEVPVYDEWEGRFEESDEDDDELVFTPAE
;
A
#
# COMPACT_ATOMS: atom_id res chain seq x y z
N MET A 1 -16.05 48.60 -4.34
CA MET A 1 -16.96 47.52 -3.89
C MET A 1 -16.11 46.26 -3.73
N SER A 2 -15.80 45.84 -2.50
CA SER A 2 -15.05 44.59 -2.26
C SER A 2 -16.03 43.43 -2.22
N VAL A 3 -15.88 42.50 -3.16
CA VAL A 3 -16.60 41.22 -3.12
C VAL A 3 -15.88 40.34 -2.10
N SER A 4 -16.44 40.23 -0.90
CA SER A 4 -15.97 39.23 0.07
C SER A 4 -16.35 37.85 -0.45
N ARG A 5 -15.35 37.03 -0.77
CA ARG A 5 -15.54 35.65 -1.24
C ARG A 5 -16.14 34.84 -0.08
N ALA A 6 -17.42 34.50 -0.17
CA ALA A 6 -18.07 33.64 0.82
C ALA A 6 -17.49 32.22 0.72
N THR A 7 -16.85 31.75 1.78
CA THR A 7 -16.41 30.36 1.91
C THR A 7 -17.59 29.54 2.40
N ILE A 8 -18.12 28.65 1.56
CA ILE A 8 -19.17 27.70 1.95
C ILE A 8 -18.46 26.52 2.65
N PRO A 9 -18.62 26.32 3.97
CA PRO A 9 -18.05 25.17 4.63
C PRO A 9 -18.67 23.90 4.05
N ARG A 10 -17.85 23.03 3.46
CA ARG A 10 -18.28 21.71 2.99
C ARG A 10 -17.93 20.69 4.04
N MET A 11 -18.95 20.09 4.63
CA MET A 11 -18.78 18.92 5.50
C MET A 11 -18.38 17.73 4.61
N VAL A 12 -17.17 17.22 4.82
CA VAL A 12 -16.67 16.00 4.16
C VAL A 12 -16.79 14.87 5.17
N THR A 13 -17.61 13.87 4.88
CA THR A 13 -17.69 12.64 5.68
C THR A 13 -16.76 11.61 5.04
N VAL A 14 -15.71 11.22 5.76
CA VAL A 14 -14.80 10.14 5.34
C VAL A 14 -15.29 8.86 5.99
N TYR A 15 -15.74 7.90 5.19
CA TYR A 15 -16.01 6.55 5.67
C TYR A 15 -14.68 5.79 5.66
N ALA A 16 -14.17 5.38 6.82
CA ALA A 16 -12.92 4.63 6.91
C ALA A 16 -13.18 3.15 6.57
N ASN A 17 -13.31 2.82 5.28
CA ASN A 17 -13.28 1.43 4.80
C ASN A 17 -11.85 0.94 4.50
N GLN A 18 -10.86 1.75 4.88
CA GLN A 18 -9.45 1.56 4.60
C GLN A 18 -8.66 1.68 5.90
N THR A 19 -7.65 0.83 6.08
CA THR A 19 -6.72 0.90 7.21
C THR A 19 -5.29 0.67 6.71
N VAL A 20 -4.32 1.29 7.39
CA VAL A 20 -2.91 0.96 7.23
C VAL A 20 -2.59 -0.22 8.15
N VAL A 21 -1.84 -1.19 7.64
CA VAL A 21 -1.46 -2.43 8.31
C VAL A 21 0.04 -2.64 8.18
N ARG A 22 0.66 -3.03 9.29
CA ARG A 22 2.08 -3.40 9.33
C ARG A 22 2.33 -4.67 8.53
N GLY A 23 3.53 -4.79 7.97
CA GLY A 23 3.91 -5.98 7.21
C GLY A 23 3.80 -7.28 8.01
N GLU A 24 4.07 -7.24 9.32
CA GLU A 24 3.98 -8.39 10.22
C GLU A 24 2.55 -8.86 10.48
N ASP A 25 1.58 -7.94 10.46
CA ASP A 25 0.16 -8.23 10.75
C ASP A 25 -0.65 -8.56 9.49
N LEU A 26 -0.16 -8.18 8.30
CA LEU A 26 -0.85 -8.39 7.03
C LEU A 26 -1.30 -9.86 6.80
N PRO A 27 -0.48 -10.89 7.07
CA PRO A 27 -0.90 -12.28 6.89
C PRO A 27 -2.10 -12.66 7.75
N GLU A 28 -2.22 -12.12 8.96
CA GLU A 28 -3.35 -12.40 9.85
C GLU A 28 -4.61 -11.71 9.35
N VAL A 29 -4.50 -10.48 8.85
CA VAL A 29 -5.62 -9.74 8.24
C VAL A 29 -6.16 -10.45 7.01
N ILE A 30 -5.28 -10.93 6.12
CA ILE A 30 -5.68 -11.70 4.92
C ILE A 30 -6.46 -12.95 5.33
N ARG A 31 -5.91 -13.76 6.24
CA ARG A 31 -6.59 -14.98 6.69
C ARG A 31 -7.93 -14.69 7.37
N ALA A 32 -8.01 -13.63 8.15
CA ALA A 32 -9.28 -13.23 8.77
C ALA A 32 -10.33 -12.87 7.72
N ALA A 33 -9.95 -12.13 6.67
CA ALA A 33 -10.86 -11.77 5.59
C ALA A 33 -11.34 -13.00 4.80
N GLU A 34 -10.44 -13.95 4.51
CA GLU A 34 -10.79 -15.22 3.87
C GLU A 34 -11.85 -16.01 4.67
N VAL A 35 -11.63 -16.15 5.99
CA VAL A 35 -12.57 -16.84 6.90
C VAL A 35 -13.93 -16.14 6.94
N LEU A 36 -13.94 -14.81 6.83
CA LEU A 36 -15.15 -14.00 6.83
C LEU A 36 -15.80 -13.88 5.44
N GLY A 37 -15.17 -14.39 4.38
CA GLY A 37 -15.63 -14.27 3.00
C GLY A 37 -15.61 -12.82 2.49
N LEU A 38 -14.65 -12.02 2.94
CA LEU A 38 -14.48 -10.62 2.55
C LEU A 38 -13.38 -10.48 1.50
N GLY A 39 -13.61 -9.59 0.53
CA GLY A 39 -12.56 -9.14 -0.37
C GLY A 39 -11.67 -8.10 0.27
N LEU A 40 -10.39 -8.08 -0.12
CA LEU A 40 -9.43 -7.07 0.28
C LEU A 40 -8.68 -6.56 -0.95
N LYS A 41 -8.62 -5.24 -1.12
CA LYS A 41 -7.63 -4.58 -1.97
C LYS A 41 -6.42 -4.22 -1.12
N ILE A 42 -5.24 -4.70 -1.51
CA ILE A 42 -3.98 -4.51 -0.79
C ILE A 42 -3.03 -3.70 -1.66
N GLU A 43 -2.53 -2.59 -1.13
CA GLU A 43 -1.64 -1.66 -1.83
C GLU A 43 -0.46 -1.26 -0.94
N ASN A 44 0.71 -1.02 -1.53
CA ASN A 44 1.87 -0.53 -0.80
C ASN A 44 1.70 0.96 -0.47
N VAL A 45 2.13 1.37 0.72
CA VAL A 45 2.15 2.79 1.12
C VAL A 45 3.42 3.12 1.90
N MET A 46 3.94 4.33 1.69
CA MET A 46 5.00 4.88 2.53
C MET A 46 4.36 5.68 3.67
N VAL A 47 4.67 5.31 4.90
CA VAL A 47 4.15 5.95 6.11
C VAL A 47 5.29 6.65 6.82
N PRO A 48 5.14 7.93 7.21
CA PRO A 48 6.16 8.61 8.01
C PRO A 48 6.36 7.89 9.33
N ASP A 49 7.63 7.64 9.69
CA ASP A 49 7.97 7.12 11.02
C ASP A 49 8.26 8.27 12.01
N ASP A 50 8.45 7.92 13.29
CA ASP A 50 8.72 8.88 14.36
C ASP A 50 10.12 9.51 14.25
N ASP A 51 11.04 8.89 13.52
CA ASP A 51 12.43 9.32 13.33
C ASP A 51 12.62 10.22 12.09
N GLY A 52 11.54 10.55 11.38
CA GLY A 52 11.54 11.44 10.20
C GLY A 52 11.92 10.75 8.89
N GLY A 53 12.02 9.43 8.89
CA GLY A 53 12.04 8.55 7.73
C GLY A 53 10.65 8.10 7.29
N TYR A 54 10.63 7.04 6.49
CA TYR A 54 9.40 6.42 5.99
C TYR A 54 9.52 4.90 6.08
N SER A 55 8.47 4.26 6.59
CA SER A 55 8.30 2.81 6.59
C SER A 55 7.38 2.36 5.45
N LEU A 56 7.71 1.23 4.84
CA LEU A 56 6.82 0.56 3.89
C LEU A 56 5.74 -0.21 4.67
N GLU A 57 4.48 0.18 4.50
CA GLU A 57 3.31 -0.47 5.08
C GLU A 57 2.27 -0.80 4.00
N TRP A 58 1.13 -1.33 4.42
CA TRP A 58 0.08 -1.79 3.52
C TRP A 58 -1.23 -1.04 3.76
N ILE A 59 -1.79 -0.49 2.71
CA ILE A 59 -3.18 -0.06 2.68
C ILE A 59 -4.04 -1.29 2.43
N VAL A 60 -4.95 -1.58 3.36
CA VAL A 60 -5.97 -2.61 3.23
C VAL A 60 -7.32 -1.95 3.13
N THR A 61 -7.99 -2.15 2.00
CA THR A 61 -9.36 -1.68 1.76
C THR A 61 -10.29 -2.87 1.72
N ARG A 62 -11.34 -2.86 2.54
CA ARG A 62 -12.37 -3.90 2.48
C ARG A 62 -13.21 -3.73 1.21
N GLU A 63 -13.42 -4.82 0.51
CA GLU A 63 -14.29 -4.93 -0.66
C GLU A 63 -15.40 -5.96 -0.39
N ASP A 64 -16.57 -5.73 -0.99
CA ASP A 64 -17.71 -6.65 -0.89
C ASP A 64 -17.54 -7.89 -1.79
N GLU A 65 -16.68 -7.81 -2.81
CA GLU A 65 -16.34 -8.91 -3.71
C GLU A 65 -14.90 -9.35 -3.47
N VAL A 66 -14.68 -10.66 -3.40
CA VAL A 66 -13.33 -11.23 -3.27
C VAL A 66 -12.60 -11.02 -4.60
N PRO A 67 -11.48 -10.27 -4.63
CA PRO A 67 -10.76 -10.06 -5.86
C PRO A 67 -10.26 -11.40 -6.41
N VAL A 68 -10.63 -11.67 -7.66
CA VAL A 68 -10.13 -12.83 -8.40
C VAL A 68 -8.82 -12.40 -9.03
N TYR A 69 -7.71 -12.80 -8.41
CA TYR A 69 -6.40 -12.65 -9.01
C TYR A 69 -6.23 -13.74 -10.06
N ASP A 70 -5.74 -13.38 -11.25
CA ASP A 70 -5.17 -14.36 -12.16
C ASP A 70 -4.05 -15.13 -11.42
N GLU A 71 -3.91 -16.42 -11.72
CA GLU A 71 -2.83 -17.23 -11.16
C GLU A 71 -1.50 -16.52 -11.45
N TRP A 72 -0.82 -16.09 -10.38
CA TRP A 72 0.46 -15.42 -10.50
C TRP A 72 1.45 -16.39 -11.18
N GLU A 73 1.94 -16.02 -12.38
CA GLU A 73 2.93 -16.75 -13.19
C GLU A 73 4.33 -16.85 -12.56
N GLY A 74 4.43 -16.81 -11.23
CA GLY A 74 5.68 -17.02 -10.52
C GLY A 74 6.65 -15.85 -10.57
N ARG A 75 7.69 -16.04 -9.76
CA ARG A 75 8.85 -15.20 -9.50
C ARG A 75 9.43 -14.67 -10.83
N PHE A 76 9.91 -13.42 -10.85
CA PHE A 76 10.96 -13.06 -11.80
C PHE A 76 12.01 -14.17 -11.71
N GLU A 77 12.20 -14.94 -12.79
CA GLU A 77 13.37 -15.79 -12.91
C GLU A 77 14.55 -14.86 -12.63
N GLU A 78 15.36 -15.22 -11.64
CA GLU A 78 16.68 -14.62 -11.48
C GLU A 78 17.36 -14.95 -12.81
N SER A 79 17.42 -13.99 -13.73
CA SER A 79 18.15 -14.16 -14.97
C SER A 79 19.54 -14.62 -14.55
N ASP A 80 19.85 -15.90 -14.79
CA ASP A 80 21.21 -16.41 -14.93
C ASP A 80 21.82 -15.72 -16.17
N GLU A 81 22.05 -14.42 -16.07
CA GLU A 81 22.85 -13.62 -16.98
C GLU A 81 24.06 -13.17 -16.16
N ASP A 82 25.06 -14.06 -16.14
CA ASP A 82 26.44 -13.72 -15.83
C ASP A 82 26.85 -12.38 -16.46
N ASP A 83 27.56 -11.58 -15.66
CA ASP A 83 28.54 -10.57 -16.09
C ASP A 83 28.00 -9.21 -16.58
N ASP A 84 27.45 -8.40 -15.66
CA ASP A 84 27.75 -6.96 -15.69
C ASP A 84 28.13 -6.52 -14.26
N GLU A 85 29.43 -6.54 -14.02
CA GLU A 85 30.13 -5.99 -12.88
C GLU A 85 29.68 -4.52 -12.65
N LEU A 86 28.68 -4.31 -11.78
CA LEU A 86 28.39 -2.98 -11.23
C LEU A 86 29.51 -2.64 -10.24
N VAL A 87 30.63 -2.17 -10.80
CA VAL A 87 31.73 -1.55 -10.06
C VAL A 87 31.19 -0.30 -9.38
N PHE A 88 30.83 -0.40 -8.11
CA PHE A 88 30.73 0.76 -7.24
C PHE A 88 32.15 1.20 -6.90
N THR A 89 32.72 2.12 -7.70
CA THR A 89 33.92 2.84 -7.27
C THR A 89 33.52 3.87 -6.20
N PRO A 90 34.06 3.79 -4.97
CA PRO A 90 33.93 4.88 -4.02
C PRO A 90 34.76 6.07 -4.51
N ALA A 91 34.16 7.24 -4.54
CA ALA A 91 34.86 8.48 -4.85
C ALA A 91 35.73 8.88 -3.64
N GLU A 92 37.04 8.98 -3.88
CA GLU A 92 38.00 9.68 -3.01
C GLU A 92 38.68 10.80 -3.81
#